data_AF-J5PRP4-F1
#
_entry.id   AF-J5PRP4-F1
#
_cell.length_a   1.000
_cell.length_b   1.000
_cell.length_c   1.000
_cell.angle_alpha   90.00
_cell.angle_beta   90.00
_cell.angle_gamma   90.00
#
_symmetry.space_group_name_H-M   'P 1'
#
loop_
_entity.id
_entity.type
_entity.pdbx_description
1 polymer ?
#
loop_
_entity_poly.entity_id
_entity_poly.type
_entity_poly.pdbx_seq_one_letter_code
_entity_poly.pdbx_strand_id
1 'polypeptide(L)' 'MRAMPLTVARDIYRRRDWDAQHADELPAGVDYSTFDYGVNSGIGRSGEVLRRLVGQPADTSAITPDVIAAARKRDP' A
#
# COMPACT_ATOMS: atom_id res chain seq x y z
N MET A 1 -22.19 -17.39 0.38
CA MET A 1 -21.12 -16.83 -0.47
C MET A 1 -21.01 -17.66 -1.74
N ARG A 2 -20.90 -17.05 -2.92
CA ARG A 2 -20.48 -17.80 -4.13
C ARG A 2 -19.00 -18.16 -3.98
N ALA A 3 -18.61 -19.34 -4.45
CA ALA A 3 -17.21 -19.73 -4.48
C ALA A 3 -16.46 -18.83 -5.47
N MET A 4 -15.43 -18.13 -4.99
CA MET A 4 -14.52 -17.35 -5.83
C MET A 4 -13.28 -18.22 -6.10
N PRO A 5 -12.90 -18.45 -7.37
CA PRO A 5 -11.64 -19.13 -7.69
C PRO A 5 -10.45 -18.38 -7.09
N LEU A 6 -9.46 -19.13 -6.61
CA LEU A 6 -8.28 -18.57 -5.97
C LEU A 6 -7.46 -17.67 -6.91
N THR A 7 -7.48 -17.97 -8.21
CA THR A 7 -6.88 -17.14 -9.27
C THR A 7 -7.55 -15.77 -9.37
N VAL A 8 -8.89 -15.73 -9.32
CA VAL A 8 -9.66 -14.48 -9.33
C VAL A 8 -9.36 -13.65 -8.09
N ALA A 9 -9.29 -14.28 -6.91
CA ALA A 9 -8.91 -13.60 -5.67
C ALA A 9 -7.51 -12.98 -5.78
N ARG A 10 -6.54 -13.73 -6.30
CA ARG A 10 -5.16 -13.26 -6.50
C ARG A 10 -5.10 -12.07 -7.45
N ASP A 11 -5.84 -12.11 -8.56
CA ASP A 11 -5.87 -11.01 -9.52
C ASP A 11 -6.51 -9.75 -8.92
N ILE A 12 -7.53 -9.91 -8.08
CA ILE A 12 -8.15 -8.81 -7.34
C ILE A 12 -7.14 -8.18 -6.39
N TYR A 13 -6.52 -8.96 -5.51
CA TYR A 13 -5.53 -8.45 -4.56
C TYR A 13 -4.36 -7.78 -5.26
N ARG A 14 -3.87 -8.38 -6.36
CA ARG A 14 -2.75 -7.81 -7.11
C ARG A 14 -3.12 -6.43 -7.65
N ARG A 15 -4.26 -6.29 -8.33
CA ARG A 15 -4.62 -5.04 -9.00
C ARG A 15 -5.18 -3.96 -8.07
N ARG A 16 -6.02 -4.36 -7.11
CA ARG A 16 -6.81 -3.43 -6.30
C ARG A 16 -6.14 -3.02 -5.00
N ASP A 17 -5.20 -3.82 -4.52
CA ASP A 17 -4.57 -3.59 -3.23
C ASP A 17 -3.05 -3.44 -3.38
N TRP A 18 -2.36 -4.36 -4.06
CA TRP A 18 -0.90 -4.33 -4.20
C TRP A 18 -0.42 -3.25 -5.18
N ASP A 19 -0.85 -3.32 -6.44
CA ASP A 19 -0.47 -2.36 -7.49
C ASP A 19 -1.02 -0.97 -7.19
N ALA A 20 -2.24 -0.88 -6.63
CA ALA A 20 -2.87 0.40 -6.26
C ALA A 20 -2.10 1.17 -5.17
N GLN A 21 -1.26 0.48 -4.39
CA GLN A 21 -0.43 1.07 -3.34
C GLN A 21 1.06 1.14 -3.72
N HIS A 22 1.41 0.89 -4.99
CA HIS A 22 2.80 0.89 -5.46
C HIS A 22 3.71 -0.02 -4.62
N ALA A 23 3.18 -1.15 -4.13
CA ALA A 23 3.86 -1.95 -3.12
C ALA A 23 5.22 -2.50 -3.59
N ASP A 24 5.38 -2.87 -4.88
CA ASP A 24 6.69 -3.32 -5.42
C ASP A 24 7.78 -2.24 -5.38
N GLU A 25 7.40 -0.96 -5.24
CA GLU A 25 8.33 0.16 -5.22
C GLU A 25 8.75 0.55 -3.79
N LEU A 26 8.03 0.05 -2.78
CA LEU A 26 8.32 0.34 -1.37
C LEU A 26 9.48 -0.53 -0.85
N PRO A 27 10.17 -0.11 0.22
CA PRO A 27 11.15 -0.94 0.90
C PRO A 27 10.55 -2.28 1.35
N ALA A 28 11.35 -3.34 1.34
CA ALA A 28 10.95 -4.64 1.86
C ALA A 28 10.46 -4.53 3.32
N GLY A 29 9.35 -5.18 3.64
CA GLY A 29 8.65 -5.08 4.91
C GLY A 29 7.64 -3.93 4.96
N VAL A 30 7.98 -2.76 4.40
CA VAL A 30 7.04 -1.62 4.28
C VAL A 30 6.01 -1.91 3.19
N ASP A 31 6.42 -2.51 2.08
CA ASP A 31 5.56 -3.05 1.03
C ASP A 31 4.44 -3.94 1.60
N TYR A 32 4.82 -4.95 2.37
CA TYR A 32 3.94 -5.93 2.95
C TYR A 32 3.03 -5.31 4.02
N SER A 33 3.58 -4.49 4.91
CA SER A 33 2.81 -3.84 5.98
C SER A 33 1.78 -2.85 5.42
N THR A 34 2.15 -2.10 4.38
CA THR A 34 1.25 -1.15 3.68
C THR A 34 0.13 -1.91 2.97
N PHE A 35 0.48 -3.02 2.28
CA PHE A 35 -0.49 -3.88 1.64
C PHE A 35 -1.48 -4.49 2.64
N ASP A 36 -0.97 -5.16 3.68
CA ASP A 36 -1.80 -5.82 4.70
C ASP A 36 -2.73 -4.82 5.39
N TYR A 37 -2.21 -3.65 5.76
CA TYR A 37 -3.04 -2.62 6.36
C TYR A 37 -4.11 -2.10 5.39
N GLY A 38 -3.77 -1.95 4.11
CA GLY A 38 -4.72 -1.59 3.05
C GLY A 38 -5.84 -2.60 2.87
N VAL A 39 -5.54 -3.90 2.90
CA VAL A 39 -6.55 -4.97 2.82
C VAL A 39 -7.49 -4.94 4.03
N ASN A 40 -6.95 -4.74 5.23
CA ASN A 40 -7.73 -4.78 6.46
C ASN A 40 -8.53 -3.50 6.74
N SER A 41 -8.03 -2.34 6.31
CA SER A 41 -8.55 -1.02 6.70
C SER A 41 -8.86 -0.06 5.52
N GLY A 42 -8.62 -0.51 4.29
CA GLY A 42 -8.78 0.26 3.06
C GLY A 42 -7.49 0.98 2.64
N ILE A 43 -7.19 0.92 1.33
CA ILE A 43 -6.00 1.54 0.72
C ILE A 43 -5.87 3.04 1.00
N GLY A 44 -6.99 3.75 1.14
CA GLY A 44 -6.99 5.18 1.47
C GLY A 44 -6.37 5.45 2.84
N ARG A 45 -6.78 4.67 3.86
CA ARG A 45 -6.24 4.81 5.21
C ARG A 45 -4.78 4.38 5.29
N SER A 46 -4.42 3.30 4.59
CA SER A 46 -3.04 2.83 4.53
C SER A 46 -2.10 3.88 3.93
N GLY A 47 -2.47 4.45 2.79
CA GLY A 47 -1.70 5.52 2.14
C GLY A 47 -1.57 6.79 3.00
N GLU A 48 -2.65 7.24 3.64
CA GLU A 48 -2.58 8.37 4.59
C GLU A 48 -1.61 8.13 5.74
N VAL A 49 -1.63 6.92 6.32
CA VAL A 49 -0.72 6.57 7.43
C VAL A 49 0.73 6.49 6.95
N LEU A 50 1.01 5.86 5.80
CA LEU A 50 2.34 5.84 5.22
C LEU A 50 2.88 7.25 5.01
N ARG A 51 2.06 8.15 4.44
CA ARG A 51 2.43 9.56 4.23
C ARG A 51 2.79 10.25 5.54
N ARG A 52 1.99 10.09 6.59
CA ARG A 52 2.30 10.63 7.94
C ARG A 52 3.62 10.07 8.48
N LEU A 53 3.82 8.76 8.37
CA LEU A 53 5.05 8.09 8.84
C LEU A 53 6.28 8.61 8.11
N VAL A 54 6.19 8.92 6.81
CA VAL A 54 7.31 9.46 6.04
C VAL A 54 7.42 11.00 6.08
N GLY A 55 6.56 11.68 6.86
CA GLY A 55 6.58 13.14 7.02
C GLY A 55 5.95 13.94 5.87
N GLN A 56 5.12 13.30 5.05
CA GLN A 56 4.38 13.93 3.95
C GLN A 56 2.97 14.34 4.39
N PRO A 57 2.38 15.41 3.81
CA PRO A 57 1.00 15.79 4.07
C PRO A 57 0.01 14.65 3.76
N ALA A 58 -1.00 14.46 4.61
CA ALA A 58 -2.01 13.40 4.47
C ALA A 58 -3.40 13.96 4.15
N ASP A 59 -3.43 15.01 3.34
CA ASP A 59 -4.63 15.55 2.66
C ASP A 59 -5.05 14.67 1.47
N THR A 60 -4.18 13.74 1.07
CA THR A 60 -4.43 12.66 0.12
C THR A 60 -3.83 11.36 0.63
N SER A 61 -4.27 10.23 0.08
CA SER A 61 -3.75 8.89 0.33
C SER A 61 -2.80 8.39 -0.76
N ALA A 62 -2.57 9.18 -1.81
CA ALA A 62 -1.76 8.75 -2.95
C ALA A 62 -0.30 8.45 -2.54
N ILE A 63 0.19 7.27 -2.91
CA ILE A 63 1.60 6.88 -2.76
C ILE A 63 2.34 7.36 -4.01
N THR A 64 2.86 8.59 -3.95
CA THR A 64 3.58 9.22 -5.07
C THR A 64 5.07 8.86 -5.04
N PRO A 65 5.83 9.12 -6.13
CA PRO A 65 7.27 8.91 -6.13
C PRO A 65 8.02 9.58 -4.96
N ASP A 66 7.56 10.76 -4.52
CA ASP A 66 8.14 11.45 -3.35
C ASP A 66 7.88 10.72 -2.02
N VAL A 67 6.71 10.10 -1.87
CA VAL A 67 6.39 9.26 -0.70
C VAL A 67 7.29 8.02 -0.71
N ILE A 68 7.45 7.37 -1.85
CA ILE A 68 8.32 6.20 -2.02
C ILE A 68 9.78 6.57 -1.72
N ALA A 69 10.26 7.69 -2.26
CA ALA A 69 11.60 8.17 -1.99
C ALA A 69 11.81 8.51 -0.51
N ALA A 70 10.81 9.08 0.16
CA ALA A 70 10.86 9.34 1.59
C ALA A 70 10.85 8.04 2.43
N ALA A 71 10.06 7.04 2.03
CA ALA A 71 10.04 5.72 2.67
C ALA A 71 11.41 5.04 2.60
N ARG A 72 12.08 5.07 1.43
CA ARG A 72 13.41 4.48 1.23
C ARG A 72 14.53 5.15 2.02
N LYS A 73 14.34 6.39 2.48
CA LYS A 73 15.33 7.12 3.30
C LYS A 73 15.25 6.76 4.77
N ARG A 74 14.13 6.21 5.23
CA ARG A 74 13.99 5.71 6.59
C ARG A 74 14.55 4.29 6.64
N ASP A 75 15.50 4.08 7.53
CA ASP A 75 15.94 2.73 7.90
C ASP A 75 14.74 2.03 8.56
N PRO A 76 14.32 0.83 8.10
CA PRO A 76 13.18 0.11 8.66
C PRO A 76 13.32 -0.25 10.15
#